data_AF-A0A9E0TJ70-F1
#
_entry.id   AF-A0A9E0TJ70-F1
#
_cell.length_a   1.000
_cell.length_b   1.000
_cell.length_c   1.000
_cell.angle_alpha   90.00
_cell.angle_beta   90.00
_cell.angle_gamma   90.00
#
_symmetry.space_group_name_H-M   'P 1'
#
loop_
_entity.id
_entity.type
_entity.pdbx_description
1 polymer ?
#
loop_
_entity_poly.entity_id
_entity_poly.type
_entity_poly.pdbx_seq_one_letter_code
_entity_poly.pdbx_strand_id
1 'polypeptide(L)'
;MVHQSPAPSPAKSSVGRRIQVRRSGVHGKGVFALVDIPRGTRIIEYVGEIVSWDEAQRRHPHDPSDPNHTFYFHIDEDRVIDALHGGNASRWINHSCAPNCVADEDGGRIFIKARRAIKAGEELNYDYGLVIDEPLTPELKADYPCRCGSRNCRGTLLSSDLETAEGVPRKAKAKAQSRTRKKA
;
A
#
# COMPACT_ATOMS: atom_id res chain seq x y z
N MET A 1 1.05 -44.14 -41.26
CA MET A 1 0.58 -43.95 -39.88
C MET A 1 1.68 -43.24 -39.11
N VAL A 2 1.61 -41.92 -38.96
CA VAL A 2 2.60 -41.13 -38.21
C VAL A 2 2.04 -40.89 -36.81
N HIS A 3 2.57 -41.59 -35.82
CA HIS A 3 2.28 -41.33 -34.41
C HIS A 3 2.94 -40.01 -34.02
N GLN A 4 2.15 -38.95 -33.85
CA GLN A 4 2.59 -37.73 -33.17
C GLN A 4 2.57 -37.99 -31.67
N SER A 5 3.75 -37.95 -31.05
CA SER A 5 3.87 -37.89 -29.59
C SER A 5 3.28 -36.57 -29.08
N PRO A 6 2.53 -36.58 -27.95
CA PRO A 6 1.98 -35.36 -27.39
C PRO A 6 3.10 -34.45 -26.85
N ALA A 7 2.97 -33.15 -27.09
CA ALA A 7 3.87 -32.14 -26.54
C ALA A 7 3.81 -32.14 -24.99
N PRO A 8 4.94 -31.90 -24.29
CA PRO A 8 4.95 -31.86 -22.84
C PRO A 8 4.07 -30.70 -22.34
N SER A 9 3.17 -31.00 -21.40
CA SER A 9 2.37 -29.99 -20.70
C SER A 9 3.27 -29.02 -19.92
N PRO A 10 2.90 -27.73 -19.81
CA PRO A 10 3.69 -26.77 -19.05
C PRO A 10 3.76 -27.20 -17.58
N ALA A 11 4.97 -27.36 -17.06
CA ALA A 11 5.21 -27.67 -15.66
C ALA A 11 4.62 -26.56 -14.80
N LYS A 12 3.72 -26.92 -13.88
CA LYS A 12 3.21 -26.01 -12.85
C LYS A 12 4.41 -25.50 -12.05
N SER A 13 4.75 -24.22 -12.18
CA SER A 13 5.82 -23.62 -11.40
C SER A 13 5.44 -23.68 -9.93
N SER A 14 6.18 -24.48 -9.16
CA SER A 14 6.17 -24.37 -7.70
C SER A 14 6.86 -23.05 -7.35
N VAL A 15 6.15 -21.94 -7.46
CA VAL A 15 6.71 -20.61 -7.16
C VAL A 15 7.00 -20.58 -5.67
N GLY A 16 8.27 -20.74 -5.31
CA GLY A 16 8.73 -20.54 -3.94
C GLY A 16 8.29 -19.18 -3.41
N ARG A 17 8.21 -19.05 -2.08
CA ARG A 17 7.80 -17.80 -1.43
C ARG A 17 8.70 -16.64 -1.92
N ARG A 18 8.11 -15.63 -2.59
CA ARG A 18 8.84 -14.48 -3.16
C ARG A 18 9.09 -13.34 -2.17
N ILE A 19 8.34 -13.31 -1.07
CA ILE A 19 8.34 -12.21 -0.10
C ILE A 19 8.21 -12.72 1.34
N GLN A 20 8.66 -11.94 2.30
CA GLN A 20 8.53 -12.25 3.73
C GLN A 20 8.26 -11.00 4.56
N VAL A 21 7.44 -11.13 5.60
CA VAL A 21 7.25 -10.08 6.62
C VAL A 21 8.37 -10.17 7.66
N ARG A 22 9.02 -9.04 7.97
CA ARG A 22 10.06 -8.92 9.01
C ARG A 22 9.89 -7.60 9.76
N ARG A 23 10.67 -7.35 10.82
CA ARG A 23 10.76 -6.01 11.42
C ARG A 23 11.36 -5.04 10.41
N SER A 24 10.80 -3.84 10.33
CA SER A 24 11.28 -2.77 9.43
C SER A 24 12.05 -1.71 10.20
N GLY A 25 13.02 -1.09 9.53
CA GLY A 25 13.66 0.13 10.01
C GLY A 25 12.82 1.39 9.80
N VAL A 26 11.76 1.32 8.98
CA VAL A 26 10.85 2.44 8.70
C VAL A 26 9.78 2.54 9.79
N HIS A 27 8.97 1.49 9.94
CA HIS A 27 7.90 1.42 10.93
C HIS A 27 7.50 -0.03 11.19
N GLY A 28 7.38 -0.44 12.46
CA GLY A 28 6.85 -1.75 12.87
C GLY A 28 7.37 -2.95 12.06
N LYS A 29 6.54 -3.43 11.13
CA LYS A 29 6.86 -4.52 10.20
C LYS A 29 7.01 -3.99 8.77
N GLY A 30 7.76 -4.72 7.97
CA GLY A 30 7.97 -4.48 6.55
C GLY A 30 7.83 -5.77 5.75
N VAL A 31 7.62 -5.65 4.44
CA VAL A 31 7.65 -6.79 3.51
C VAL A 31 8.93 -6.73 2.70
N PHE A 32 9.66 -7.83 2.64
CA PHE A 32 10.98 -7.90 1.99
C PHE A 32 10.96 -8.91 0.85
N ALA A 33 11.64 -8.59 -0.25
CA ALA A 33 11.85 -9.51 -1.34
C ALA A 33 12.79 -10.65 -0.91
N LEU A 34 12.42 -11.91 -1.21
CA LEU A 34 13.29 -13.08 -1.00
C LEU A 34 14.09 -13.47 -2.24
N VAL A 35 13.68 -12.94 -3.39
CA VAL A 35 14.28 -13.18 -4.70
C VAL A 35 14.35 -11.86 -5.45
N ASP A 36 15.14 -11.80 -6.52
CA ASP A 36 15.07 -10.69 -7.46
C ASP A 36 13.68 -10.65 -8.13
N ILE A 37 13.05 -9.48 -8.12
CA ILE A 37 11.73 -9.23 -8.70
C ILE A 37 11.88 -8.27 -9.89
N PRO A 38 11.58 -8.71 -11.12
CA PRO A 38 11.61 -7.83 -12.29
C PRO A 38 10.60 -6.70 -12.21
N ARG A 39 10.90 -5.58 -12.88
CA ARG A 39 9.96 -4.47 -13.09
C ARG A 39 8.66 -4.98 -13.72
N GLY A 40 7.51 -4.42 -13.29
CA GLY A 40 6.19 -4.78 -13.80
C GLY A 40 5.58 -6.02 -13.14
N THR A 41 6.32 -6.75 -12.31
CA THR A 41 5.81 -7.94 -11.65
C THR A 41 4.72 -7.59 -10.64
N ARG A 42 3.54 -8.21 -10.73
CA ARG A 42 2.54 -8.22 -9.65
C ARG A 42 3.04 -9.11 -8.51
N ILE A 43 3.28 -8.49 -7.36
CA ILE A 43 3.95 -9.13 -6.22
C ILE A 43 2.92 -9.77 -5.29
N ILE A 44 1.95 -8.97 -4.86
CA ILE A 44 0.90 -9.35 -3.91
C ILE A 44 -0.34 -8.48 -4.15
N GLU A 45 -1.52 -9.02 -3.88
CA GLU A 45 -2.76 -8.25 -3.83
C GLU A 45 -2.95 -7.62 -2.45
N TYR A 46 -3.39 -6.38 -2.40
CA TYR A 46 -3.84 -5.74 -1.18
C TYR A 46 -5.27 -6.20 -0.88
N VAL A 47 -5.43 -7.08 0.10
CA VAL A 47 -6.73 -7.67 0.46
C VAL A 47 -7.12 -7.31 1.89
N GLY A 48 -8.42 -7.36 2.14
CA GLY A 48 -9.08 -7.09 3.40
C GLY A 48 -10.59 -7.17 3.21
N GLU A 49 -11.34 -6.82 4.24
CA GLU A 49 -12.79 -6.63 4.12
C GLU A 49 -13.07 -5.37 3.29
N ILE A 50 -13.99 -5.44 2.32
CA ILE A 50 -14.42 -4.25 1.57
C ILE A 50 -15.61 -3.63 2.31
N VAL A 51 -15.43 -2.39 2.76
CA VAL A 51 -16.41 -1.63 3.53
C VAL A 51 -16.71 -0.29 2.86
N SER A 52 -17.81 0.35 3.24
CA SER A 52 -18.10 1.73 2.83
C SER A 52 -17.20 2.73 3.55
N TRP A 53 -17.11 3.95 3.02
CA TRP A 53 -16.40 5.05 3.69
C TRP A 53 -16.96 5.36 5.10
N ASP A 54 -18.29 5.33 5.27
CA ASP A 54 -18.92 5.57 6.57
C ASP A 54 -18.57 4.49 7.59
N GLU A 55 -18.50 3.23 7.16
CA GLU A 55 -18.10 2.13 8.04
C GLU A 55 -16.61 2.21 8.39
N ALA A 56 -15.74 2.58 7.43
CA ALA A 56 -14.33 2.81 7.70
C ALA A 56 -14.12 3.95 8.73
N GLN A 57 -14.87 5.05 8.61
CA GLN A 57 -14.85 6.14 9.59
C GLN A 57 -15.37 5.68 10.96
N ARG A 58 -16.44 4.87 11.01
CA ARG A 58 -16.99 4.33 12.26
C ARG A 58 -16.00 3.41 12.98
N ARG A 59 -15.20 2.64 12.23
CA ARG A 59 -14.15 1.75 12.76
C ARG A 59 -12.86 2.49 13.12
N HIS A 60 -12.68 3.73 12.67
CA HIS A 60 -11.49 4.53 12.93
C HIS A 60 -11.57 5.25 14.28
N PRO A 61 -10.47 5.33 15.06
CA PRO A 61 -9.20 4.66 14.81
C PRO A 61 -9.26 3.17 15.19
N HIS A 62 -8.47 2.34 14.50
CA HIS A 62 -8.29 0.95 14.92
C HIS A 62 -7.57 0.84 16.26
N ASP A 63 -6.61 1.73 16.51
CA ASP A 63 -5.90 1.86 17.77
C ASP A 63 -6.01 3.30 18.27
N PRO A 64 -6.78 3.57 19.35
CA PRO A 64 -6.87 4.92 19.92
C PRO A 64 -5.54 5.51 20.41
N SER A 65 -4.54 4.66 20.68
CA SER A 65 -3.20 5.09 21.10
C SER A 65 -2.28 5.43 19.91
N ASP A 66 -2.63 5.00 18.70
CA ASP A 66 -1.94 5.29 17.44
C ASP A 66 -2.96 5.56 16.32
N PRO A 67 -3.75 6.65 16.43
CA PRO A 67 -4.93 6.85 15.60
C PRO A 67 -4.61 7.03 14.11
N ASN A 68 -3.40 7.50 13.78
CA ASN A 68 -3.00 7.78 12.41
C ASN A 68 -2.48 6.53 11.67
N HIS A 69 -2.29 5.41 12.38
CA HIS A 69 -1.89 4.15 11.78
C HIS A 69 -3.13 3.36 11.34
N THR A 70 -3.32 3.27 10.03
CA THR A 70 -4.49 2.61 9.44
C THR A 70 -4.08 1.56 8.41
N PHE A 71 -4.97 0.60 8.18
CA PHE A 71 -4.83 -0.42 7.13
C PHE A 71 -5.90 -0.22 6.04
N TYR A 72 -6.36 1.02 5.88
CA TYR A 72 -7.35 1.39 4.87
C TYR A 72 -6.70 1.64 3.52
N PHE A 73 -7.32 1.13 2.46
CA PHE A 73 -6.92 1.39 1.08
C PHE A 73 -8.15 1.74 0.24
N HIS A 74 -8.17 2.92 -0.38
CA HIS A 74 -9.27 3.33 -1.25
C HIS A 74 -9.23 2.57 -2.57
N ILE A 75 -10.34 1.91 -2.93
CA ILE A 75 -10.55 1.38 -4.28
C ILE A 75 -11.16 2.48 -5.15
N ASP A 76 -12.25 3.09 -4.67
CA ASP A 76 -12.98 4.16 -5.35
C ASP A 76 -13.71 5.07 -4.34
N GLU A 77 -14.72 5.82 -4.79
CA GLU A 77 -15.49 6.77 -3.98
C GLU A 77 -16.32 6.08 -2.87
N ASP A 78 -16.77 4.85 -3.11
CA ASP A 78 -17.71 4.15 -2.23
C ASP A 78 -17.06 2.99 -1.47
N ARG A 79 -15.93 2.47 -1.96
CA ARG A 79 -15.32 1.24 -1.47
C ARG A 79 -13.92 1.46 -0.91
N VAL A 80 -13.73 0.98 0.31
CA VAL A 80 -12.46 0.97 1.04
C VAL A 80 -12.14 -0.45 1.45
N ILE A 81 -10.89 -0.86 1.29
CA ILE A 81 -10.37 -2.11 1.85
C ILE A 81 -9.92 -1.82 3.27
N ASP A 82 -10.44 -2.54 4.25
CA ASP A 82 -9.95 -2.61 5.63
C ASP A 82 -9.10 -3.88 5.79
N ALA A 83 -7.77 -3.73 5.67
CA ALA A 83 -6.85 -4.87 5.79
C ALA A 83 -6.52 -5.27 7.24
N LEU A 84 -7.11 -4.62 8.25
CA LEU A 84 -7.08 -5.17 9.61
C LEU A 84 -7.87 -6.48 9.65
N HIS A 85 -9.01 -6.51 8.97
CA HIS A 85 -9.93 -7.63 8.89
C HIS A 85 -9.72 -8.42 7.58
N GLY A 86 -9.34 -9.68 7.68
CA GLY A 86 -9.14 -10.54 6.49
C GLY A 86 -7.93 -10.18 5.61
N GLY A 87 -7.03 -9.30 6.07
CA GLY A 87 -5.86 -8.89 5.30
C GLY A 87 -4.73 -9.90 5.23
N ASN A 88 -3.78 -9.67 4.32
CA ASN A 88 -2.58 -10.49 4.13
C ASN A 88 -1.28 -9.71 4.46
N ALA A 89 -0.13 -10.16 3.96
CA ALA A 89 1.15 -9.50 4.18
C ALA A 89 1.24 -8.06 3.61
N SER A 90 0.41 -7.69 2.63
CA SER A 90 0.42 -6.39 1.96
C SER A 90 0.24 -5.21 2.92
N ARG A 91 -0.52 -5.39 4.00
CA ARG A 91 -0.79 -4.34 4.99
C ARG A 91 0.46 -3.89 5.75
N TRP A 92 1.54 -4.66 5.68
CA TRP A 92 2.84 -4.33 6.28
C TRP A 92 3.82 -3.69 5.29
N ILE A 93 3.41 -3.38 4.06
CA ILE A 93 4.26 -2.69 3.10
C ILE A 93 4.30 -1.21 3.47
N ASN A 94 5.50 -0.70 3.77
CA ASN A 94 5.67 0.66 4.26
C ASN A 94 5.64 1.72 3.16
N HIS A 95 5.47 2.97 3.59
CA HIS A 95 5.61 4.12 2.73
C HIS A 95 7.07 4.40 2.35
N SER A 96 7.30 4.88 1.13
CA SER A 96 8.53 5.59 0.76
C SER A 96 8.26 6.74 -0.21
N CYS A 97 8.95 7.88 0.00
CA CYS A 97 8.96 9.00 -0.95
C CYS A 97 9.78 8.70 -2.22
N ALA A 98 10.61 7.63 -2.22
CA ALA A 98 11.30 7.13 -3.40
C ALA A 98 10.99 5.63 -3.57
N PRO A 99 9.76 5.27 -3.94
CA PRO A 99 9.30 3.91 -3.78
C PRO A 99 9.94 2.91 -4.77
N ASN A 100 9.75 1.62 -4.54
CA ASN A 100 10.10 0.56 -5.50
C ASN A 100 8.88 -0.23 -6.02
N CYS A 101 7.71 0.00 -5.43
CA CYS A 101 6.43 -0.53 -5.86
C CYS A 101 5.42 0.58 -6.18
N VAL A 102 4.33 0.21 -6.83
CA VAL A 102 3.17 1.05 -7.15
C VAL A 102 1.90 0.24 -6.94
N ALA A 103 0.81 0.90 -6.56
CA ALA A 103 -0.52 0.29 -6.56
C ALA A 103 -1.07 0.23 -8.00
N ASP A 104 -1.70 -0.87 -8.36
CA ASP A 104 -2.24 -1.17 -9.68
C ASP A 104 -3.67 -1.67 -9.48
N GLU A 105 -4.66 -0.81 -9.78
CA GLU A 105 -6.06 -1.21 -9.77
C GLU A 105 -6.36 -2.05 -11.03
N ASP A 106 -6.92 -3.24 -10.84
CA ASP A 106 -7.36 -4.10 -11.94
C ASP A 106 -8.68 -4.80 -11.56
N GLY A 107 -9.77 -4.43 -12.25
CA GLY A 107 -11.09 -5.00 -12.03
C GLY A 107 -11.64 -4.76 -10.61
N GLY A 108 -11.39 -3.59 -10.03
CA GLY A 108 -11.83 -3.24 -8.66
C GLY A 108 -11.03 -3.94 -7.55
N ARG A 109 -9.86 -4.51 -7.87
CA ARG A 109 -8.92 -5.11 -6.93
C ARG A 109 -7.61 -4.33 -6.97
N ILE A 110 -6.90 -4.28 -5.85
CA ILE A 110 -5.65 -3.52 -5.73
C ILE A 110 -4.47 -4.49 -5.69
N PHE A 111 -3.55 -4.36 -6.65
CA PHE A 111 -2.32 -5.13 -6.69
C PHE A 111 -1.11 -4.24 -6.43
N ILE A 112 -0.12 -4.77 -5.70
CA ILE A 112 1.18 -4.12 -5.55
C ILE A 112 2.11 -4.66 -6.63
N LYS A 113 2.57 -3.75 -7.48
CA LYS A 113 3.40 -4.04 -8.66
C LYS A 113 4.78 -3.42 -8.52
N ALA A 114 5.81 -4.14 -8.93
CA ALA A 114 7.18 -3.61 -8.95
C ALA A 114 7.30 -2.47 -9.99
N ARG A 115 7.71 -1.27 -9.58
CA ARG A 115 7.86 -0.12 -10.50
C ARG A 115 9.27 -0.05 -11.13
N ARG A 116 10.23 -0.72 -10.50
CA ARG A 116 11.60 -0.99 -10.99
C ARG A 116 11.97 -2.44 -10.67
N ALA A 117 13.13 -2.90 -11.12
CA ALA A 117 13.68 -4.15 -10.61
C ALA A 117 13.99 -4.01 -9.11
N ILE A 118 13.69 -5.04 -8.33
CA ILE A 118 13.90 -5.12 -6.88
C ILE A 118 14.81 -6.31 -6.61
N LYS A 119 15.89 -6.10 -5.87
CA LYS A 119 16.84 -7.13 -5.47
C LYS A 119 16.34 -7.90 -4.26
N ALA A 120 16.74 -9.17 -4.17
CA ALA A 120 16.55 -9.95 -2.96
C ALA A 120 17.10 -9.20 -1.73
N GLY A 121 16.33 -9.17 -0.65
CA GLY A 121 16.64 -8.45 0.58
C GLY A 121 16.13 -7.01 0.64
N GLU A 122 15.73 -6.39 -0.47
CA GLU A 122 15.13 -5.06 -0.43
C GLU A 122 13.74 -5.08 0.24
N GLU A 123 13.44 -4.05 1.03
CA GLU A 123 12.10 -3.81 1.56
C GLU A 123 11.19 -3.25 0.44
N LEU A 124 10.00 -3.82 0.28
CA LEU A 124 8.97 -3.31 -0.61
C LEU A 124 8.34 -2.06 0.01
N ASN A 125 8.11 -1.05 -0.82
CA ASN A 125 7.47 0.19 -0.40
C ASN A 125 6.78 0.88 -1.58
N TYR A 126 5.71 1.62 -1.29
CA TYR A 126 5.00 2.45 -2.27
C TYR A 126 4.69 3.84 -1.68
N ASP A 127 4.34 4.81 -2.52
CA ASP A 127 3.81 6.07 -2.01
C ASP A 127 2.35 5.87 -1.57
N TYR A 128 2.01 6.18 -0.32
CA TYR A 128 0.66 5.98 0.19
C TYR A 128 -0.34 6.94 -0.46
N GLY A 129 0.12 8.07 -1.00
CA GLY A 129 -0.76 9.06 -1.59
C GLY A 129 -1.80 9.60 -0.61
N LEU A 130 -1.45 9.74 0.68
CA LEU A 130 -2.37 10.26 1.69
C LEU A 130 -2.64 11.73 1.40
N VAL A 131 -3.82 12.05 0.89
CA VAL A 131 -4.27 13.42 0.64
C VAL A 131 -5.32 13.78 1.67
N ILE A 132 -5.20 14.99 2.20
CA ILE A 132 -6.14 15.55 3.17
C ILE A 132 -6.70 16.84 2.56
N ASP A 133 -8.01 17.03 2.66
CA ASP A 133 -8.76 18.22 2.23
C ASP A 133 -8.64 19.37 3.24
N GLU A 134 -7.42 19.66 3.67
CA GLU A 134 -7.06 20.76 4.57
C GLU A 134 -5.68 21.32 4.17
N PRO A 135 -5.40 22.61 4.43
CA PRO A 135 -4.07 23.16 4.21
C PRO A 135 -3.01 22.37 4.95
N LEU A 136 -1.93 21.98 4.26
CA LEU A 136 -0.82 21.22 4.86
C LEU A 136 0.06 22.11 5.76
N THR A 137 -0.46 22.49 6.93
CA THR A 137 0.27 23.28 7.93
C THR A 137 1.43 22.46 8.53
N PRO A 138 2.47 23.11 9.09
CA PRO A 138 3.57 22.41 9.77
C PRO A 138 3.08 21.45 10.86
N GLU A 139 2.05 21.84 11.62
CA GLU A 139 1.46 21.02 12.68
C GLU A 139 0.80 19.77 12.10
N LEU A 140 0.01 19.92 11.04
CA LEU A 140 -0.64 18.78 10.38
C LEU A 140 0.40 17.82 9.79
N LYS A 141 1.46 18.34 9.17
CA LYS A 141 2.56 17.51 8.65
C LYS A 141 3.27 16.75 9.77
N ALA A 142 3.40 17.34 10.96
CA ALA A 142 4.02 16.73 12.12
C ALA A 142 3.18 15.59 12.72
N ASP A 143 1.85 15.62 12.57
CA ASP A 143 0.95 14.52 12.97
C ASP A 143 1.14 13.25 12.11
N TYR A 144 1.71 13.40 10.90
CA TYR A 144 1.95 12.30 9.94
C TYR A 144 3.43 12.24 9.51
N PRO A 145 4.38 11.97 10.43
CA PRO A 145 5.81 12.03 10.12
C PRO A 145 6.23 10.91 9.17
N CYS A 146 7.00 11.23 8.13
CA CYS A 146 7.59 10.22 7.26
C CYS A 146 9.01 9.86 7.72
N ARG A 147 9.25 8.56 7.91
CA ARG A 147 10.55 7.99 8.33
C ARG A 147 11.16 7.04 7.30
N CYS A 148 10.82 7.23 6.02
CA CYS A 148 11.21 6.28 4.97
C CYS A 148 12.72 6.25 4.64
N GLY A 149 13.51 7.22 5.10
CA GLY A 149 14.95 7.28 4.88
C GLY A 149 15.40 7.67 3.46
N SER A 150 14.47 8.01 2.56
CA SER A 150 14.80 8.53 1.23
C SER A 150 15.59 9.84 1.31
N ARG A 151 16.56 10.02 0.39
CA ARG A 151 17.34 11.29 0.27
C ARG A 151 16.45 12.51 0.05
N ASN A 152 15.36 12.34 -0.70
CA ASN A 152 14.38 13.38 -1.01
C ASN A 152 13.07 13.12 -0.25
N CYS A 153 13.17 12.73 1.01
CA CYS A 153 11.99 12.52 1.85
C CYS A 153 11.19 13.83 2.01
N ARG A 154 9.86 13.75 1.86
CA ARG A 154 8.95 14.91 2.05
C ARG A 154 8.80 15.33 3.51
N GLY A 155 9.31 14.53 4.46
CA GLY A 155 9.16 14.74 5.90
C GLY A 155 7.79 14.33 6.47
N THR A 156 6.79 14.13 5.62
CA THR A 156 5.43 13.71 5.99
C THR A 156 4.91 12.61 5.07
N LEU A 157 3.99 11.77 5.58
CA LEU A 157 3.27 10.78 4.79
C LEU A 157 2.22 11.43 3.87
N LEU A 158 1.87 12.70 4.14
CA LEU A 158 0.90 13.47 3.37
C LEU A 158 1.49 13.90 2.01
N SER A 159 0.68 13.78 0.95
CA SER A 159 1.01 14.27 -0.38
C SER A 159 0.35 15.62 -0.62
N SER A 160 1.11 16.57 -1.20
CA SER A 160 0.58 17.87 -1.64
C SER A 160 -0.11 17.81 -3.00
N ASP A 161 0.18 16.77 -3.78
CA ASP A 161 -0.22 16.71 -5.18
C ASP A 161 -1.08 15.47 -5.40
N LEU A 162 -2.29 15.69 -5.90
CA LEU A 162 -3.16 14.63 -6.42
C LEU A 162 -2.56 13.95 -7.67
N GLU A 163 -1.59 14.58 -8.33
CA GLU A 163 -0.98 14.09 -9.58
C GLU A 163 0.31 13.28 -9.40
N THR A 164 1.00 13.36 -8.25
CA THR A 164 2.28 12.62 -8.03
C THR A 164 2.09 11.21 -7.48
N ALA A 165 0.88 10.88 -7.03
CA ALA A 165 0.51 9.54 -6.61
C ALA A 165 0.27 8.64 -7.85
N GLU A 166 1.33 8.22 -8.53
CA GLU A 166 1.23 7.26 -9.63
C GLU A 166 0.48 6.01 -9.14
N GLY A 167 -0.61 5.63 -9.83
CA GLY A 167 -1.37 4.42 -9.54
C GLY A 167 -2.48 4.55 -8.47
N VAL A 168 -2.72 5.74 -7.92
CA VAL A 168 -3.94 6.02 -7.13
C VAL A 168 -5.06 6.40 -8.10
N PRO A 169 -6.24 5.74 -8.08
CA PRO A 169 -7.33 6.08 -8.97
C PRO A 169 -7.72 7.55 -8.80
N ARG A 170 -7.77 8.29 -9.91
CA ARG A 170 -8.08 9.73 -10.02
C ARG A 170 -9.41 10.18 -9.39
N LYS A 171 -10.20 9.23 -8.89
CA LYS A 171 -11.53 9.42 -8.29
C LYS A 171 -11.60 9.05 -6.81
N ALA A 172 -10.52 8.57 -6.18
CA ALA A 172 -10.45 8.47 -4.71
C ALA A 172 -10.32 9.88 -4.12
N LYS A 173 -11.36 10.72 -4.30
CA LYS A 173 -11.57 11.95 -3.56
C LYS A 173 -11.94 11.56 -2.14
N ALA A 174 -10.95 11.08 -1.38
CA ALA A 174 -11.14 10.83 0.04
C ALA A 174 -11.25 12.19 0.72
N LYS A 175 -12.47 12.52 1.16
CA LYS A 175 -12.71 13.55 2.17
C LYS A 175 -11.79 13.22 3.35
N ALA A 176 -10.99 14.19 3.76
CA ALA A 176 -10.19 14.05 4.97
C ALA A 176 -11.06 13.75 6.19
N GLN A 177 -10.45 12.98 7.09
CA GLN A 177 -10.93 12.63 8.41
C GLN A 177 -11.27 13.90 9.20
N SER A 178 -12.55 14.10 9.51
CA SER A 178 -12.98 15.17 10.42
C SER A 178 -12.39 14.89 11.81
N ARG A 179 -11.42 15.70 12.24
CA ARG A 179 -10.99 15.74 13.64
C ARG A 179 -12.16 16.24 14.49
N THR A 180 -12.82 15.37 15.25
CA THR A 180 -13.59 15.82 16.42
C THR A 180 -12.61 16.45 17.41
N ARG A 181 -12.50 17.78 17.38
CA ARG A 181 -11.80 18.56 18.41
C ARG A 181 -12.46 18.28 19.76
N LYS A 182 -11.78 17.54 20.63
CA LYS A 182 -12.10 17.54 22.07
C LYS A 182 -11.77 18.95 22.58
N LYS A 183 -12.81 19.76 22.82
CA LYS A 183 -12.68 20.99 23.60
C LYS A 183 -12.23 20.57 25.02
N ALA A 184 -11.05 21.05 25.42
CA ALA A 184 -10.72 21.20 26.83
C ALA A 184 -11.47 22.41 27.37
#